data_AF-A0A2K3M4N3-F1
#
_entry.id   AF-A0A2K3M4N3-F1
#
_cell.length_a   1.000
_cell.length_b   1.000
_cell.length_c   1.000
_cell.angle_alpha   90.00
_cell.angle_beta   90.00
_cell.angle_gamma   90.00
#
_symmetry.space_group_name_H-M   'P 1'
#
loop_
_entity.id
_entity.type
_entity.pdbx_description
1 polymer ?
#
loop_
_entity_poly.entity_id
_entity_poly.type
_entity_poly.pdbx_seq_one_letter_code
_entity_poly.pdbx_strand_id
1 'polypeptide(L)'
;MGTEIRDNSDFQNKSLDSFSISNVNNGSHGLWVHFCAAYVFTGVVCILLYYEYAYIASKRIACFYSSKPQPHQFTILVRGIPVPPGCTCNEAVGQFFMEYHPSDYLTHSVVRRSSKLQILVTDGERLYKRLTQLKNKDDSPQRHRRDGFLGLFGHKVDMLDHYEKTLGNIADNVRIEQSSMAGKEVPAAFVSFKSRYGAAIALNMQEGINPTHWITEQAPEPHDVYW
;
A
#
# COMPACT_ATOMS: atom_id res chain seq x y z
N MET A 1 -26.35 -40.80 -30.31
CA MET A 1 -25.47 -40.83 -31.49
C MET A 1 -25.29 -39.38 -31.90
N GLY A 2 -24.06 -38.89 -31.87
CA GLY A 2 -23.74 -37.48 -31.59
C GLY A 2 -24.11 -36.49 -32.69
N THR A 3 -24.60 -35.32 -32.24
CA THR A 3 -24.77 -34.11 -33.03
C THR A 3 -23.38 -33.52 -33.31
N GLU A 4 -22.95 -33.57 -34.57
CA GLU A 4 -21.72 -32.93 -35.06
C GLU A 4 -21.94 -31.41 -35.13
N ILE A 5 -21.40 -30.70 -34.15
CA ILE A 5 -21.20 -29.25 -34.20
C ILE A 5 -19.98 -29.04 -35.12
N ARG A 6 -20.22 -28.86 -36.41
CA ARG A 6 -19.18 -28.49 -37.37
C ARG A 6 -19.72 -27.39 -38.29
N ASP A 7 -18.85 -26.43 -38.59
CA ASP A 7 -18.98 -25.44 -39.67
C ASP A 7 -19.39 -23.98 -39.41
N ASN A 8 -19.24 -23.45 -38.20
CA ASN A 8 -19.10 -21.97 -38.02
C ASN A 8 -17.65 -21.49 -38.02
N SER A 9 -16.67 -22.37 -37.78
CA SER A 9 -15.24 -22.02 -37.72
C SER A 9 -14.61 -21.80 -39.10
N ASP A 10 -14.97 -22.60 -40.10
CA ASP A 10 -14.39 -22.50 -41.46
C ASP A 10 -14.86 -21.25 -42.22
N PHE A 11 -16.07 -20.76 -41.94
CA PHE A 11 -16.59 -19.50 -42.48
C PHE A 11 -15.90 -18.27 -41.86
N GLN A 12 -15.63 -18.29 -40.55
CA GLN A 12 -14.88 -17.21 -39.88
C GLN A 12 -13.40 -17.18 -40.29
N ASN A 13 -12.78 -18.35 -40.49
CA ASN A 13 -11.37 -18.43 -40.89
C ASN A 13 -11.16 -17.90 -42.32
N LYS A 14 -12.02 -18.29 -43.28
CA LYS A 14 -11.96 -17.76 -44.66
C LYS A 14 -12.16 -16.24 -44.74
N SER A 15 -12.97 -15.65 -43.85
CA SER A 15 -13.25 -14.22 -43.91
C SER A 15 -12.13 -13.35 -43.33
N LEU A 16 -11.35 -13.86 -42.37
CA LEU A 16 -10.25 -13.08 -41.77
C LEU A 16 -8.95 -13.22 -42.56
N ASP A 17 -8.67 -14.41 -43.10
CA ASP A 17 -7.50 -14.65 -43.94
C ASP A 17 -7.53 -13.79 -45.21
N SER A 18 -8.71 -13.50 -45.76
CA SER A 18 -8.82 -12.65 -46.96
C SER A 18 -8.36 -11.21 -46.76
N PHE A 19 -8.47 -10.67 -45.53
CA PHE A 19 -8.08 -9.29 -45.18
C PHE A 19 -6.72 -9.22 -44.48
N SER A 20 -6.09 -10.36 -44.23
CA SER A 20 -4.78 -10.45 -43.60
C SER A 20 -3.65 -10.23 -44.60
N ILE A 21 -2.51 -9.74 -44.10
CA ILE A 21 -1.27 -9.57 -44.87
C ILE A 21 -0.79 -10.90 -45.48
N SER A 22 -1.17 -12.05 -44.90
CA SER A 22 -0.86 -13.38 -45.42
C SER A 22 -1.48 -13.68 -46.78
N ASN A 23 -2.51 -12.93 -47.19
CA ASN A 23 -3.17 -13.06 -48.50
C ASN A 23 -2.60 -12.10 -49.57
N VAL A 24 -1.48 -11.41 -49.28
CA VAL A 24 -0.83 -10.49 -50.22
C VAL A 24 0.40 -11.17 -50.85
N ASN A 25 0.40 -11.31 -52.18
CA ASN A 25 1.54 -11.89 -52.92
C ASN A 25 2.79 -11.00 -52.90
N ASN A 26 3.98 -11.63 -52.90
CA ASN A 26 5.27 -10.94 -52.97
C ASN A 26 5.36 -10.04 -54.21
N GLY A 27 5.71 -8.76 -54.01
CA GLY A 27 5.82 -7.76 -55.08
C GLY A 27 4.53 -6.97 -55.39
N SER A 28 3.42 -7.25 -54.70
CA SER A 28 2.16 -6.52 -54.86
C SER A 28 2.15 -5.16 -54.14
N HIS A 29 1.52 -4.15 -54.75
CA HIS A 29 1.25 -2.85 -54.11
C HIS A 29 0.26 -2.95 -52.93
N GLY A 30 -0.42 -4.08 -52.72
CA GLY A 30 -1.36 -4.29 -51.62
C GLY A 30 -0.75 -4.12 -50.23
N LEU A 31 0.55 -4.42 -50.07
CA LEU A 31 1.26 -4.21 -48.80
C LEU A 31 1.33 -2.72 -48.42
N TRP A 32 1.48 -1.83 -49.40
CA TRP A 32 1.48 -0.37 -49.18
C TRP A 32 0.13 0.13 -48.69
N VAL A 33 -0.98 -0.51 -49.08
CA VAL A 33 -2.32 -0.16 -48.57
C VAL A 33 -2.44 -0.53 -47.10
N HIS A 34 -2.02 -1.73 -46.70
CA HIS A 34 -1.99 -2.13 -45.28
C HIS A 34 -1.06 -1.24 -44.45
N PHE A 35 0.10 -0.87 -45.00
CA PHE A 35 1.04 0.07 -44.37
C PHE A 35 0.37 1.43 -44.17
N CYS A 36 -0.14 2.07 -45.23
CA CYS A 36 -0.84 3.35 -45.13
C CYS A 36 -2.03 3.29 -44.16
N ALA A 37 -2.84 2.23 -44.22
CA ALA A 37 -3.95 2.03 -43.29
C ALA A 37 -3.46 1.97 -41.84
N ALA A 38 -2.38 1.24 -41.54
CA ALA A 38 -1.80 1.21 -40.20
C ALA A 38 -1.41 2.60 -39.71
N TYR A 39 -0.74 3.42 -40.54
CA TYR A 39 -0.40 4.80 -40.17
C TYR A 39 -1.63 5.68 -39.94
N VAL A 40 -2.68 5.54 -40.77
CA VAL A 40 -3.94 6.27 -40.59
C VAL A 40 -4.61 5.86 -39.28
N PHE A 41 -4.74 4.56 -38.99
CA PHE A 41 -5.32 4.07 -37.74
C PHE A 41 -4.52 4.52 -36.53
N THR A 42 -3.19 4.38 -36.56
CA THR A 42 -2.32 4.88 -35.49
C THR A 42 -2.48 6.38 -35.32
N GLY A 43 -2.52 7.16 -36.41
CA GLY A 43 -2.74 8.60 -36.36
C GLY A 43 -4.07 8.96 -35.68
N VAL A 44 -5.17 8.31 -36.07
CA VAL A 44 -6.49 8.52 -35.45
C VAL A 44 -6.47 8.16 -33.96
N VAL A 45 -5.90 7.01 -33.59
CA VAL A 45 -5.79 6.59 -32.18
C VAL A 45 -4.96 7.60 -31.39
N CYS A 46 -3.81 8.06 -31.90
CA CYS A 46 -2.99 9.07 -31.25
C CYS A 46 -3.74 10.40 -31.06
N ILE A 47 -4.53 10.84 -32.04
CA ILE A 47 -5.36 12.04 -31.93
C ILE A 47 -6.42 11.89 -30.84
N LEU A 48 -7.13 10.76 -30.82
CA LEU A 48 -8.14 10.48 -29.79
C LEU A 48 -7.49 10.42 -28.40
N LEU A 49 -6.37 9.73 -28.25
CA LEU A 49 -5.62 9.65 -27.00
C LEU A 49 -5.12 11.01 -26.54
N TYR A 50 -4.69 11.89 -27.45
CA TYR A 50 -4.27 13.24 -27.11
C TYR A 50 -5.41 14.06 -26.49
N TYR A 51 -6.60 14.02 -27.10
CA TYR A 51 -7.78 14.73 -26.56
C TYR A 51 -8.24 14.15 -25.22
N GLU A 52 -8.30 12.82 -25.11
CA GLU A 52 -8.67 12.15 -23.85
C GLU A 52 -7.67 12.44 -22.74
N TYR A 53 -6.36 12.40 -23.03
CA TYR A 53 -5.33 12.73 -22.07
C TYR A 53 -5.45 14.17 -21.57
N ALA A 54 -5.65 15.13 -22.48
CA ALA A 54 -5.86 16.53 -22.12
C ALA A 54 -7.10 16.72 -21.23
N TYR A 55 -8.20 16.02 -21.56
CA TYR A 55 -9.41 16.01 -20.75
C TYR A 55 -9.16 15.44 -19.35
N ILE A 56 -8.57 14.25 -19.23
CA ILE A 56 -8.26 13.61 -17.94
C ILE A 56 -7.32 14.47 -17.10
N ALA A 57 -6.28 15.04 -17.71
CA ALA A 57 -5.34 15.93 -17.01
C ALA A 57 -6.06 17.16 -16.44
N SER A 58 -6.95 17.78 -17.21
CA SER A 58 -7.76 18.92 -16.73
C SER A 58 -8.67 18.54 -15.56
N LYS A 59 -9.31 17.37 -15.61
CA LYS A 59 -10.15 16.85 -14.52
C LYS A 59 -9.35 16.54 -13.26
N ARG A 60 -8.14 15.98 -13.42
CA ARG A 60 -7.22 15.73 -12.31
C ARG A 60 -6.83 17.03 -11.60
N ILE A 61 -6.47 18.07 -12.36
CA ILE A 61 -6.12 19.38 -11.80
C ILE A 61 -7.33 20.02 -11.09
N ALA A 62 -8.51 20.01 -11.72
CA ALA A 62 -9.74 20.53 -11.12
C ALA A 62 -10.08 19.81 -9.80
N CYS A 63 -9.98 18.47 -9.79
CA CYS A 63 -10.18 17.65 -8.60
C CYS A 63 -9.18 18.00 -7.50
N PHE A 64 -7.90 18.21 -7.84
CA PHE A 64 -6.87 18.60 -6.89
C PHE A 64 -7.18 19.95 -6.21
N TYR A 65 -7.66 20.94 -6.96
CA TYR A 65 -8.05 22.25 -6.40
C TYR A 65 -9.35 22.20 -5.57
N SER A 66 -10.31 21.33 -5.92
CA SER A 66 -11.56 21.19 -5.17
C SER A 66 -11.44 20.31 -3.93
N SER A 67 -10.43 19.45 -3.87
CA SER A 67 -10.27 18.47 -2.80
C SER A 67 -9.74 19.11 -1.52
N LYS A 68 -10.15 18.55 -0.38
CA LYS A 68 -9.60 18.94 0.93
C LYS A 68 -8.10 18.61 0.98
N PRO A 69 -7.30 19.36 1.75
CA PRO A 69 -5.91 18.99 1.98
C PRO A 69 -5.79 17.59 2.59
N GLN A 70 -5.04 16.71 1.93
CA GLN A 70 -4.81 15.35 2.39
C GLN A 70 -3.39 15.19 2.96
N PRO A 71 -3.17 14.35 3.99
CA PRO A 71 -1.86 14.21 4.63
C PRO A 71 -0.73 13.87 3.66
N HIS A 72 -0.98 13.00 2.67
CA HIS A 72 0.00 12.58 1.68
C HIS A 72 0.56 13.74 0.82
N GLN A 73 -0.14 14.88 0.78
CA GLN A 73 0.29 16.07 0.03
C GLN A 73 1.32 16.90 0.81
N PHE A 74 1.46 16.65 2.11
CA PHE A 74 2.37 17.35 3.02
C PHE A 74 3.47 16.44 3.55
N THR A 75 3.41 15.15 3.25
CA THR A 75 4.31 14.14 3.79
C THR A 75 5.05 13.47 2.65
N ILE A 76 6.35 13.27 2.83
CA ILE A 76 7.20 12.46 1.95
C ILE A 76 7.69 11.23 2.72
N LEU A 77 7.95 10.15 1.99
CA LEU A 77 8.63 8.98 2.52
C LEU A 77 10.12 9.11 2.22
N VAL A 78 10.95 9.11 3.24
CA VAL A 78 12.42 9.16 3.13
C VAL A 78 12.98 7.78 3.44
N ARG A 79 13.87 7.27 2.60
CA ARG A 79 14.53 5.97 2.71
C ARG A 79 16.05 6.12 2.61
N GLY A 80 16.78 5.11 3.06
CA GLY A 80 18.24 5.10 2.97
C GLY A 80 18.88 6.17 3.87
N ILE A 81 18.33 6.39 5.05
CA ILE A 81 18.82 7.39 6.00
C ILE A 81 20.17 6.93 6.56
N PRO A 82 21.27 7.69 6.35
CA PRO A 82 22.56 7.38 6.95
C PRO A 82 22.52 7.76 8.43
N VAL A 83 22.65 6.76 9.31
CA VAL A 83 22.65 6.98 10.77
C VAL A 83 24.10 7.02 11.26
N PRO A 84 24.59 8.18 11.76
CA PRO A 84 25.93 8.29 12.34
C PRO A 84 26.09 7.41 13.59
N PRO A 85 27.31 6.95 13.91
CA PRO A 85 27.55 6.18 15.12
C PRO A 85 27.21 7.02 16.37
N GLY A 86 26.34 6.49 17.22
CA GLY A 86 25.90 7.17 18.46
C GLY A 86 24.66 8.06 18.31
N CYS A 87 24.09 8.20 17.10
CA CYS A 87 22.83 8.89 16.86
C CYS A 87 21.71 7.88 16.57
N THR A 88 20.47 8.26 16.89
CA THR A 88 19.27 7.53 16.46
C THR A 88 18.83 7.97 15.07
N CYS A 89 18.01 7.15 14.39
CA CYS A 89 17.47 7.54 13.08
C CYS A 89 16.55 8.76 13.20
N ASN A 90 15.83 8.86 14.32
CA ASN A 90 14.99 10.01 14.67
C ASN A 90 15.80 11.31 14.75
N GLU A 91 16.92 11.30 15.48
CA GLU A 91 17.81 12.46 15.60
C GLU A 91 18.43 12.83 14.25
N ALA A 92 18.90 11.85 13.47
CA ALA A 92 19.51 12.09 12.16
C ALA A 92 18.54 12.78 11.18
N VAL A 93 17.28 12.30 11.10
CA VAL A 93 16.24 12.91 10.25
C VAL A 93 15.90 14.31 10.74
N GLY A 94 15.69 14.45 12.06
CA GLY A 94 15.36 15.74 12.67
C GLY A 94 16.42 16.79 12.37
N GLN A 95 17.69 16.47 12.61
CA GLN A 95 18.80 17.38 12.36
C GLN A 95 18.90 17.76 10.88
N PHE A 96 18.83 16.78 9.97
CA PHE A 96 18.94 17.02 8.53
C PHE A 96 17.85 17.96 8.02
N PHE A 97 16.57 17.67 8.29
CA PHE A 97 15.48 18.49 7.76
C PHE A 97 15.33 19.84 8.48
N MET A 98 15.75 19.96 9.74
CA MET A 98 15.83 21.25 10.41
C MET A 98 16.94 22.14 9.82
N GLU A 99 18.06 21.56 9.38
CA GLU A 99 19.18 22.30 8.81
C GLU A 99 18.91 22.71 7.36
N TYR A 100 18.43 21.80 6.52
CA TYR A 100 18.24 22.05 5.08
C TYR A 100 16.85 22.61 4.72
N HIS A 101 15.81 22.32 5.52
CA HIS A 101 14.43 22.77 5.27
C HIS A 101 13.81 23.52 6.47
N PRO A 102 14.48 24.52 7.08
CA PRO A 102 14.07 25.12 8.36
C PRO A 102 12.70 25.80 8.33
N SER A 103 12.33 26.43 7.21
CA SER A 103 11.06 27.12 7.04
C SER A 103 9.89 26.16 6.97
N ASP A 104 10.05 25.08 6.20
CA ASP A 104 8.96 24.20 5.77
C ASP A 104 8.85 22.92 6.59
N TYR A 105 9.91 22.46 7.23
CA TYR A 105 9.88 21.28 8.08
C TYR A 105 8.89 21.45 9.24
N LEU A 106 8.04 20.45 9.45
CA LEU A 106 7.05 20.41 10.54
C LEU A 106 7.41 19.33 11.57
N THR A 107 7.47 18.08 11.14
CA THR A 107 7.70 16.93 12.02
C THR A 107 8.09 15.71 11.19
N HIS A 108 8.52 14.64 11.85
CA HIS A 108 8.74 13.37 11.19
C HIS A 108 8.32 12.20 12.08
N SER A 109 8.19 11.04 11.46
CA SER A 109 7.84 9.78 12.12
C SER A 109 8.67 8.66 11.52
N VAL A 110 9.62 8.15 12.31
CA VAL A 110 10.52 7.07 11.91
C VAL A 110 9.75 5.75 11.79
N VAL A 111 10.04 5.00 10.73
CA VAL A 111 9.48 3.66 10.50
C VAL A 111 10.14 2.68 11.45
N ARG A 112 9.31 1.87 12.12
CA ARG A 112 9.76 0.90 13.12
C ARG A 112 9.26 -0.49 12.78
N ARG A 113 10.09 -1.50 13.04
CA ARG A 113 9.70 -2.90 12.89
C ARG A 113 8.67 -3.27 13.95
N SER A 114 7.40 -3.33 13.56
CA SER A 114 6.25 -3.53 14.43
C SER A 114 5.62 -4.93 14.35
N SER A 115 6.23 -5.89 13.65
CA SER A 115 5.65 -7.23 13.41
C SER A 115 5.16 -7.92 14.68
N LYS A 116 5.93 -7.88 15.77
CA LYS A 116 5.51 -8.43 17.07
C LYS A 116 4.30 -7.70 17.67
N LEU A 117 4.27 -6.37 17.56
CA LEU A 117 3.15 -5.55 18.04
C LEU A 117 1.88 -5.84 17.23
N GLN A 118 1.99 -5.99 15.91
CA GLN A 118 0.86 -6.36 15.06
C GLN A 118 0.25 -7.70 15.47
N ILE A 119 1.08 -8.71 15.77
CA ILE A 119 0.61 -10.01 16.26
C ILE A 119 -0.13 -9.85 17.59
N LEU A 120 0.46 -9.14 18.56
CA LEU A 120 -0.16 -8.90 19.86
C LEU A 120 -1.50 -8.15 19.76
N VAL A 121 -1.57 -7.12 18.93
CA VAL A 121 -2.81 -6.35 18.69
C VAL A 121 -3.87 -7.25 18.05
N THR A 122 -3.50 -8.02 17.02
CA THR A 122 -4.42 -8.94 16.33
C THR A 122 -4.95 -10.01 17.28
N ASP A 123 -4.10 -10.58 18.14
CA ASP A 123 -4.51 -11.58 19.13
C ASP A 123 -5.38 -10.95 20.23
N GLY A 124 -5.06 -9.74 20.68
CA GLY A 124 -5.90 -8.95 21.59
C GLY A 124 -7.30 -8.70 21.04
N GLU A 125 -7.41 -8.28 19.78
CA GLU A 125 -8.69 -8.08 19.10
C GLU A 125 -9.50 -9.39 18.97
N ARG A 126 -8.84 -10.51 18.66
CA ARG A 126 -9.48 -11.83 18.59
C ARG A 126 -10.04 -12.25 19.94
N LEU A 127 -9.28 -12.05 21.02
CA LEU A 127 -9.73 -12.37 22.37
C LEU A 127 -10.88 -11.45 22.82
N TYR A 128 -10.79 -10.15 22.54
CA TYR A 128 -11.85 -9.20 22.85
C TYR A 128 -13.16 -9.55 22.12
N LYS A 129 -13.10 -9.93 20.84
CA LYS A 129 -14.25 -10.43 20.07
C LYS A 129 -14.86 -11.69 20.69
N ARG A 130 -14.04 -12.63 21.17
CA ARG A 130 -14.53 -13.83 21.87
C ARG A 130 -15.17 -13.51 23.22
N LEU A 131 -14.57 -12.60 23.98
CA LEU A 131 -15.07 -12.17 25.30
C LEU A 131 -16.43 -11.49 25.16
N THR A 132 -16.57 -10.56 24.20
CA THR A 132 -17.85 -9.89 23.91
C THR A 132 -18.94 -10.87 23.45
N GLN A 133 -18.59 -11.86 22.62
CA GLN A 133 -19.54 -12.93 22.24
C GLN A 133 -19.98 -13.78 23.42
N LEU A 134 -19.09 -14.07 24.38
CA LEU A 134 -19.41 -14.85 25.59
C LEU A 134 -20.26 -14.04 26.56
N LYS A 135 -19.96 -12.75 26.75
CA LYS A 135 -20.73 -11.83 27.59
C LYS A 135 -22.16 -11.64 27.07
N ASN A 136 -22.34 -11.60 25.75
CA ASN A 136 -23.68 -11.48 25.17
C ASN A 136 -24.50 -12.79 25.23
N LYS A 137 -23.87 -13.94 25.58
CA LYS A 137 -24.49 -15.27 25.69
C LYS A 137 -24.67 -15.68 27.16
N ASP A 138 -25.12 -14.75 28.00
CA ASP A 138 -25.11 -14.80 29.47
C ASP A 138 -25.77 -16.06 30.12
N ASP A 139 -26.41 -16.95 29.36
CA ASP A 139 -27.23 -18.07 29.87
C ASP A 139 -26.80 -19.48 29.41
N SER A 140 -25.54 -19.69 29.02
CA SER A 140 -25.06 -21.02 28.56
C SER A 140 -24.15 -21.74 29.59
N PRO A 141 -24.23 -23.08 29.70
CA PRO A 141 -23.37 -23.89 30.59
C PRO A 141 -21.88 -23.88 30.19
N GLN A 142 -21.52 -23.14 29.15
CA GLN A 142 -20.18 -23.06 28.56
C GLN A 142 -19.26 -22.05 29.27
N ARG A 143 -19.76 -21.33 30.29
CA ARG A 143 -19.01 -20.35 31.11
C ARG A 143 -17.83 -20.95 31.87
N HIS A 144 -17.89 -22.24 32.19
CA HIS A 144 -16.84 -22.92 32.95
C HIS A 144 -16.20 -24.04 32.14
N ARG A 145 -14.89 -23.96 31.90
CA ARG A 145 -14.08 -25.01 31.27
C ARG A 145 -13.10 -25.57 32.32
N ARG A 146 -12.81 -26.87 32.26
CA ARG A 146 -11.75 -27.47 33.09
C ARG A 146 -10.38 -27.27 32.42
N ASP A 147 -9.38 -26.97 33.23
CA ASP A 147 -8.04 -26.49 32.80
C ASP A 147 -7.09 -27.58 32.22
N GLY A 148 -7.50 -28.84 32.15
CA GLY A 148 -6.65 -29.97 31.76
C GLY A 148 -6.80 -30.44 30.32
N PHE A 149 -6.05 -31.50 29.98
CA PHE A 149 -5.97 -32.06 28.63
C PHE A 149 -7.37 -32.34 28.06
N LEU A 150 -7.66 -31.76 26.89
CA LEU A 150 -8.96 -31.81 26.19
C LEU A 150 -10.18 -31.28 26.99
N GLY A 151 -9.98 -30.60 28.12
CA GLY A 151 -11.06 -30.09 28.99
C GLY A 151 -11.70 -31.12 29.91
N LEU A 152 -11.06 -32.28 30.11
CA LEU A 152 -11.61 -33.40 30.90
C LEU A 152 -11.12 -33.41 32.36
N PHE A 153 -9.86 -33.02 32.59
CA PHE A 153 -9.21 -32.99 33.91
C PHE A 153 -8.98 -31.56 34.39
N GLY A 154 -8.82 -31.30 35.69
CA GLY A 154 -8.48 -29.98 36.23
C GLY A 154 -9.65 -29.17 36.82
N HIS A 155 -9.30 -28.07 37.48
CA HIS A 155 -10.23 -27.19 38.19
C HIS A 155 -11.17 -26.48 37.20
N LYS A 156 -12.43 -26.22 37.59
CA LYS A 156 -13.32 -25.33 36.82
C LYS A 156 -12.75 -23.92 36.86
N VAL A 157 -12.42 -23.37 35.70
CA VAL A 157 -11.99 -21.99 35.54
C VAL A 157 -13.12 -21.23 34.84
N ASP A 158 -13.43 -20.02 35.32
CA ASP A 158 -14.31 -19.11 34.61
C ASP A 158 -13.60 -18.64 33.34
N MET A 159 -14.17 -18.95 32.18
CA MET A 159 -13.58 -18.56 30.91
C MET A 159 -13.51 -17.04 30.75
N LEU A 160 -14.42 -16.29 31.38
CA LEU A 160 -14.38 -14.83 31.37
C LEU A 160 -13.14 -14.30 32.10
N ASP A 161 -12.91 -14.77 33.34
CA ASP A 161 -11.74 -14.41 34.14
C ASP A 161 -10.42 -14.79 33.45
N HIS A 162 -10.38 -15.98 32.81
CA HIS A 162 -9.23 -16.41 32.03
C HIS A 162 -8.95 -15.49 30.82
N TYR A 163 -9.99 -15.10 30.06
CA TYR A 163 -9.83 -14.18 28.93
C TYR A 163 -9.45 -12.78 29.37
N GLU A 164 -10.01 -12.28 30.46
CA GLU A 164 -9.66 -10.98 31.04
C GLU A 164 -8.19 -10.95 31.50
N LYS A 165 -7.75 -11.99 32.21
CA LYS A 165 -6.34 -12.15 32.59
C LYS A 165 -5.40 -12.23 31.39
N THR A 166 -5.80 -12.97 30.35
CA THR A 166 -5.00 -13.08 29.12
C THR A 166 -4.93 -11.74 28.38
N LEU A 167 -6.01 -10.98 28.36
CA LEU A 167 -6.04 -9.63 27.78
C LEU A 167 -5.12 -8.67 28.54
N GLY A 168 -5.09 -8.76 29.88
CA GLY A 168 -4.13 -8.04 30.72
C GLY A 168 -2.68 -8.36 30.36
N ASN A 169 -2.35 -9.64 30.23
CA ASN A 169 -1.01 -10.07 29.80
C ASN A 169 -0.62 -9.54 28.41
N ILE A 170 -1.57 -9.52 27.46
CA ILE A 170 -1.32 -8.93 26.13
C ILE A 170 -1.06 -7.43 26.25
N ALA A 171 -1.85 -6.70 27.06
CA ALA A 171 -1.67 -5.27 27.26
C ALA A 171 -0.29 -4.95 27.88
N ASP A 172 0.14 -5.74 28.86
CA ASP A 172 1.47 -5.62 29.46
C ASP A 172 2.57 -5.91 28.45
N ASN A 173 2.42 -6.97 27.65
CA ASN A 173 3.36 -7.29 26.58
C ASN A 173 3.44 -6.19 25.52
N VAL A 174 2.31 -5.58 25.15
CA VAL A 174 2.30 -4.42 24.24
C VAL A 174 3.06 -3.26 24.85
N ARG A 175 2.88 -2.97 26.14
CA ARG A 175 3.60 -1.90 26.83
C ARG A 175 5.11 -2.14 26.88
N ILE A 176 5.53 -3.39 27.11
CA ILE A 176 6.94 -3.80 27.10
C ILE A 176 7.53 -3.70 25.68
N GLU A 177 6.80 -4.18 24.67
CA GLU A 177 7.25 -4.09 23.28
C GLU A 177 7.31 -2.65 22.79
N GLN A 178 6.42 -1.76 23.27
CA GLN A 178 6.43 -0.32 23.02
C GLN A 178 7.65 0.38 23.65
N SER A 179 8.01 0.03 24.89
CA SER A 179 9.20 0.61 25.53
C SER A 179 10.52 0.14 24.89
N SER A 180 10.52 -1.05 24.27
CA SER A 180 11.66 -1.61 23.52
C SER A 180 11.79 -1.06 22.08
N MET A 181 10.92 -0.13 21.64
CA MET A 181 10.89 0.32 20.24
C MET A 181 12.12 1.12 19.78
N ALA A 182 12.91 1.68 20.71
CA ALA A 182 14.08 2.49 20.38
C ALA A 182 15.15 1.74 19.55
N GLY A 183 15.25 0.41 19.68
CA GLY A 183 16.21 -0.41 18.93
C GLY A 183 15.69 -1.00 17.61
N LYS A 184 14.44 -0.69 17.23
CA LYS A 184 13.76 -1.30 16.06
C LYS A 184 13.50 -0.31 14.94
N GLU A 185 14.21 0.82 14.97
CA GLU A 185 14.14 1.84 13.93
C GLU A 185 14.76 1.29 12.63
N VAL A 186 14.04 1.49 11.53
CA VAL A 186 14.50 1.22 10.17
C VAL A 186 15.02 2.56 9.63
N PRO A 187 16.04 2.59 8.75
CA PRO A 187 16.51 3.80 8.08
C PRO A 187 15.50 4.31 7.03
N ALA A 188 14.27 4.53 7.47
CA ALA A 188 13.17 5.14 6.74
C ALA A 188 12.30 5.97 7.68
N ALA A 189 11.75 7.09 7.18
CA ALA A 189 10.88 7.97 7.95
C ALA A 189 9.86 8.66 7.06
N PHE A 190 8.68 8.92 7.60
CA PHE A 190 7.73 9.86 7.02
C PHE A 190 8.07 11.26 7.52
N VAL A 191 8.35 12.18 6.61
CA VAL A 191 8.69 13.57 6.95
C VAL A 191 7.56 14.47 6.46
N SER A 192 7.00 15.25 7.39
CA SER A 192 5.87 16.13 7.15
C SER A 192 6.32 17.58 7.14
N PHE A 193 5.72 18.37 6.26
CA PHE A 193 6.01 19.77 6.04
C PHE A 193 4.78 20.64 6.35
N LYS A 194 5.02 21.92 6.63
CA LYS A 194 3.98 22.92 6.89
C LYS A 194 3.18 23.26 5.63
N SER A 195 3.78 23.06 4.45
CA SER A 195 3.21 23.45 3.16
C SER A 195 3.33 22.32 2.13
N ARG A 196 2.37 22.23 1.20
CA ARG A 196 2.45 21.32 0.03
C ARG A 196 3.66 21.65 -0.85
N TYR A 197 4.00 22.93 -0.91
CA TYR A 197 5.13 23.45 -1.67
C TYR A 197 6.46 22.92 -1.11
N GLY A 198 6.67 22.99 0.21
CA GLY A 198 7.86 22.45 0.88
C GLY A 198 8.00 20.94 0.68
N ALA A 199 6.91 20.19 0.83
CA ALA A 199 6.91 18.76 0.54
C ALA A 199 7.24 18.46 -0.94
N ALA A 200 6.71 19.22 -1.88
CA ALA A 200 7.00 19.05 -3.31
C ALA A 200 8.45 19.40 -3.67
N ILE A 201 9.06 20.40 -3.04
CA ILE A 201 10.48 20.71 -3.23
C ILE A 201 11.33 19.53 -2.75
N ALA A 202 11.15 19.11 -1.50
CA ALA A 202 11.92 18.02 -0.92
C ALA A 202 11.75 16.69 -1.67
N LEU A 203 10.59 16.48 -2.30
CA LEU A 203 10.34 15.31 -3.14
C LEU A 203 11.09 15.36 -4.48
N ASN A 204 11.21 16.53 -5.09
CA ASN A 204 11.81 16.69 -6.44
C ASN A 204 13.29 17.08 -6.41
N MET A 205 13.86 17.30 -5.22
CA MET A 205 15.26 17.66 -5.03
C MET A 205 16.05 16.45 -4.54
N GLN A 206 17.27 16.29 -5.06
CA GLN A 206 18.21 15.33 -4.50
C GLN A 206 18.77 15.91 -3.18
N GLU A 207 18.43 15.26 -2.07
CA GLU A 207 18.75 15.73 -0.72
C GLU A 207 20.22 15.49 -0.31
N GLY A 208 20.90 14.52 -0.92
CA GLY A 208 22.28 14.16 -0.57
C GLY A 208 23.21 14.01 -1.77
N ILE A 209 24.52 14.18 -1.54
CA ILE A 209 25.55 13.98 -2.58
C ILE A 209 25.52 12.53 -3.10
N ASN A 210 25.35 11.56 -2.20
CA ASN A 210 25.22 10.16 -2.56
C ASN A 210 23.77 9.86 -2.96
N PRO A 211 23.50 9.41 -4.20
CA PRO A 211 22.14 9.11 -4.66
C PRO A 211 21.48 7.92 -3.96
N THR A 212 22.23 7.12 -3.18
CA THR A 212 21.66 6.01 -2.40
C THR A 212 21.21 6.42 -1.00
N HIS A 213 21.47 7.67 -0.59
CA HIS A 213 21.06 8.21 0.71
C HIS A 213 19.95 9.24 0.55
N TRP A 214 19.11 9.38 1.58
CA TRP A 214 18.03 10.37 1.61
C TRP A 214 17.11 10.28 0.38
N ILE A 215 16.74 9.05 0.01
CA ILE A 215 15.87 8.78 -1.13
C ILE A 215 14.47 9.24 -0.75
N THR A 216 13.93 10.23 -1.45
CA THR A 216 12.60 10.77 -1.23
C THR A 216 11.59 10.17 -2.21
N GLU A 217 10.45 9.75 -1.68
CA GLU A 217 9.33 9.20 -2.43
C GLU A 217 8.03 9.87 -1.97
N GLN A 218 7.03 9.91 -2.85
CA GLN A 218 5.71 10.42 -2.47
C GLN A 218 5.11 9.48 -1.40
N ALA A 219 4.71 10.04 -0.26
CA ALA A 219 4.05 9.22 0.75
C ALA A 219 2.68 8.76 0.23
N PRO A 220 2.31 7.49 0.41
CA PRO A 220 0.95 7.03 0.15
C PRO A 220 -0.04 7.60 1.18
N GLU A 221 -1.33 7.45 0.94
CA GLU A 221 -2.33 7.74 1.97
C GLU A 221 -2.15 6.81 3.18
N PRO A 222 -2.46 7.26 4.41
CA PRO A 222 -2.26 6.44 5.61
C PRO A 222 -2.94 5.06 5.56
N HIS A 223 -4.06 4.95 4.85
CA HIS A 223 -4.80 3.68 4.69
C HIS A 223 -4.24 2.79 3.56
N ASP A 224 -3.47 3.37 2.65
CA ASP A 224 -2.82 2.66 1.54
C ASP A 224 -1.41 2.19 1.90
N VAL A 225 -0.91 2.53 3.10
CA VAL A 225 0.37 2.03 3.61
C VAL A 225 0.24 0.56 3.96
N TYR A 226 0.99 -0.28 3.25
CA TYR A 226 1.23 -1.66 3.65
C TYR A 226 2.43 -1.72 4.61
N TRP A 227 2.15 -1.81 5.91
CA TRP A 227 3.13 -1.86 7.01
C TRP A 227 3.75 -3.24 7.19
#